data_AF-A0A959Z509-F1
#
_entry.id   AF-A0A959Z509-F1
#
_cell.length_a   1.000
_cell.length_b   1.000
_cell.length_c   1.000
_cell.angle_alpha   90.00
_cell.angle_beta   90.00
_cell.angle_gamma   90.00
#
_symmetry.space_group_name_H-M   'P 1'
#
loop_
_entity.id
_entity.type
_entity.pdbx_description
1 polymer ?
#
loop_
_entity_poly.entity_id
_entity_poly.type
_entity_poly.pdbx_seq_one_letter_code
_entity_poly.pdbx_strand_id
1 'polypeptide(L)'
;MRKKIRAARLRHFKEQVIGFLRQPIKVKKLKEEEKILRKQIKDDLKQQRREALQKLPENISASFAQRMRIRREKFNFFMMNMNSSLSGRRALREDPLLRGQLIKTFVNSAFTYVLAFLLLYFSSKLVSIWIAGLYGIPSVLYSFRIFWPLYTYSSLYSRQALILIFAAGPVFSLIVGLLFYRVFYWLRFRNLNLKLLLLWIYFHALNLFFGAYISGVITRTDFVYATEWLFYSQVFDVEEIIFVILSLIILLVAGFYLARKFIIASGSISIINPRVRLFYMIASVLGPWMIGSGVLYFLNFPKNPPELLLIYATTALMTIPAMTNFNSVSNRAIKIVLNRQGIRIGWIYILFCILLVIAIRMVVFNGVSFR
;
A
#
# COMPACT_ATOMS: atom_id res chain seq x y z
N MET A 1 15.41 34.17 15.71
CA MET A 1 15.37 32.77 16.20
C MET A 1 14.77 31.75 15.20
N ARG A 2 13.57 31.96 14.62
CA ARG A 2 12.91 31.00 13.71
C ARG A 2 13.70 30.64 12.44
N LYS A 3 14.41 31.60 11.81
CA LYS A 3 15.27 31.34 10.63
C LYS A 3 16.44 30.39 10.95
N LYS A 4 17.11 30.57 12.09
CA LYS A 4 18.21 29.69 12.55
C LYS A 4 17.72 28.25 12.80
N ILE A 5 16.55 28.08 13.42
CA ILE A 5 15.93 26.76 13.64
C ILE A 5 15.58 26.07 12.32
N ARG A 6 15.04 26.82 11.33
CA ARG A 6 14.70 26.28 10.01
C ARG A 6 15.95 25.86 9.23
N ALA A 7 17.02 26.66 9.27
CA ALA A 7 18.30 26.35 8.65
C ALA A 7 18.97 25.12 9.28
N ALA A 8 18.95 25.00 10.61
CA ALA A 8 19.47 23.83 11.32
C ALA A 8 18.70 22.55 10.97
N ARG A 9 17.35 22.63 10.86
CA ARG A 9 16.53 21.48 10.41
C ARG A 9 16.85 21.06 8.98
N LEU A 10 17.08 22.02 8.08
CA LEU A 10 17.44 21.76 6.68
C LEU A 10 18.83 21.13 6.55
N ARG A 11 19.84 21.63 7.27
CA ARG A 11 21.18 21.03 7.30
C ARG A 11 21.14 19.60 7.83
N HIS A 12 20.49 19.39 8.97
CA HIS A 12 20.31 18.07 9.55
C HIS A 12 19.56 17.12 8.58
N PHE A 13 18.55 17.61 7.86
CA PHE A 13 17.85 16.82 6.85
C PHE A 13 18.77 16.45 5.67
N LYS A 14 19.56 17.40 5.16
CA LYS A 14 20.50 17.16 4.05
C LYS A 14 21.57 16.14 4.43
N GLU A 15 22.17 16.26 5.61
CA GLU A 15 23.14 15.28 6.14
C GLU A 15 22.54 13.89 6.29
N GLN A 16 21.30 13.82 6.78
CA GLN A 16 20.55 12.56 6.90
C GLN A 16 20.31 11.91 5.53
N VAL A 17 19.89 12.68 4.52
CA VAL A 17 19.66 12.17 3.15
C VAL A 17 20.99 11.71 2.53
N ILE A 18 22.06 12.50 2.63
CA ILE A 18 23.38 12.13 2.10
C ILE A 18 23.92 10.89 2.80
N GLY A 19 23.76 10.78 4.12
CA GLY A 19 24.14 9.60 4.88
C GLY A 19 23.37 8.34 4.47
N PHE A 20 22.08 8.48 4.16
CA PHE A 20 21.26 7.39 3.64
C PHE A 20 21.69 6.94 2.24
N LEU A 21 22.00 7.88 1.34
CA LEU A 21 22.48 7.58 -0.01
C LEU A 21 23.86 6.90 -0.01
N ARG A 22 24.77 7.32 0.88
CA ARG A 22 26.13 6.75 0.96
C ARG A 22 26.16 5.33 1.50
N GLN A 23 25.30 4.99 2.46
CA GLN A 23 25.28 3.68 3.10
C GLN A 23 23.84 3.22 3.28
N PRO A 24 23.16 2.81 2.19
CA PRO A 24 21.77 2.38 2.28
C PRO A 24 21.62 1.27 3.32
N ILE A 25 22.56 0.31 3.32
CA ILE A 25 22.53 -0.90 4.17
C ILE A 25 23.46 -0.77 5.38
N LYS A 26 23.47 0.38 6.08
CA LYS A 26 24.10 0.38 7.41
C LYS A 26 23.14 -0.30 8.39
N VAL A 27 23.36 -1.58 8.67
CA VAL A 27 22.72 -2.30 9.78
C VAL A 27 23.03 -1.50 11.04
N LYS A 28 22.02 -0.81 11.55
CA LYS A 28 22.19 0.12 12.67
C LYS A 28 22.65 -0.69 13.87
N LYS A 29 23.88 -0.44 14.37
CA LYS A 29 24.33 -1.00 15.65
C LYS A 29 23.34 -0.54 16.72
N LEU A 30 22.48 -1.46 17.17
CA LEU A 30 21.57 -1.25 18.29
C LEU A 30 22.40 -0.85 19.51
N LYS A 31 21.95 0.15 20.28
CA LYS A 31 22.54 0.45 21.59
C LYS A 31 22.55 -0.84 22.41
N GLU A 32 23.60 -1.09 23.18
CA GLU A 32 23.74 -2.34 23.95
C GLU A 32 22.52 -2.61 24.84
N GLU A 33 21.94 -1.56 25.45
CA GLU A 33 20.68 -1.65 26.20
C GLU A 33 19.51 -2.21 25.36
N GLU A 34 19.38 -1.79 24.10
CA GLU A 34 18.33 -2.27 23.20
C GLU A 34 18.59 -3.72 22.73
N LYS A 35 19.86 -4.14 22.65
CA LYS A 35 20.21 -5.55 22.39
C LYS A 35 19.88 -6.44 23.58
N ILE A 36 20.23 -6.02 24.81
CA ILE A 36 19.93 -6.74 26.04
C ILE A 36 18.41 -6.90 26.19
N LEU A 37 17.65 -5.82 26.02
CA LEU A 37 16.19 -5.85 26.09
C LEU A 37 15.58 -6.78 25.02
N ARG A 38 16.10 -6.77 23.79
CA ARG A 38 15.64 -7.68 22.74
C ARG A 38 15.97 -9.14 23.03
N LYS A 39 17.12 -9.40 23.66
CA LYS A 39 17.54 -10.74 24.08
C LYS A 39 16.60 -11.26 25.17
N GLN A 40 16.35 -10.47 26.22
CA GLN A 40 15.38 -10.79 27.27
C GLN A 40 13.98 -11.08 26.70
N ILE A 41 13.45 -10.20 25.84
CA ILE A 41 12.14 -10.43 25.19
C ILE A 41 12.12 -11.73 24.39
N LYS A 42 13.22 -12.07 23.70
CA LYS A 42 13.31 -13.29 22.89
C LYS A 42 13.39 -14.55 23.76
N ASP A 43 14.07 -14.47 24.89
CA ASP A 43 14.22 -15.56 25.84
C ASP A 43 12.91 -15.79 26.62
N ASP A 44 12.22 -14.73 27.04
CA ASP A 44 10.87 -14.79 27.61
C ASP A 44 9.88 -15.44 26.65
N LEU A 45 9.91 -15.05 25.36
CA LEU A 45 9.05 -15.64 24.33
C LEU A 45 9.36 -17.11 24.07
N LYS A 46 10.65 -17.50 24.15
CA LYS A 46 11.04 -18.91 24.05
C LYS A 46 10.55 -19.71 25.25
N GLN A 47 10.65 -19.15 26.45
CA GLN A 47 10.19 -19.78 27.68
C GLN A 47 8.68 -19.95 27.67
N GLN A 48 7.93 -18.90 27.33
CA GLN A 48 6.47 -18.98 27.15
C GLN A 48 6.07 -20.02 26.10
N ARG A 49 6.81 -20.12 24.99
CA ARG A 49 6.57 -21.17 23.99
C ARG A 49 6.87 -22.56 24.54
N ARG A 50 7.95 -22.76 25.29
CA ARG A 50 8.27 -24.06 25.91
C ARG A 50 7.22 -24.48 26.92
N GLU A 51 6.79 -23.56 27.78
CA GLU A 51 5.70 -23.80 28.75
C GLU A 51 4.38 -24.10 28.04
N ALA A 52 4.08 -23.39 26.95
CA ALA A 52 2.90 -23.66 26.14
C ALA A 52 2.98 -25.03 25.45
N LEU A 53 4.15 -25.41 24.92
CA LEU A 53 4.38 -26.70 24.27
C LEU A 53 4.34 -27.86 25.28
N GLN A 54 4.88 -27.70 26.48
CA GLN A 54 4.79 -28.69 27.56
C GLN A 54 3.35 -28.88 28.06
N LYS A 55 2.50 -27.85 27.91
CA LYS A 55 1.06 -27.94 28.20
C LYS A 55 0.25 -28.52 27.04
N LEU A 56 0.87 -28.79 25.88
CA LEU A 56 0.17 -29.48 24.80
C LEU A 56 0.19 -30.99 25.09
N PRO A 57 -0.97 -31.68 24.97
CA PRO A 57 -1.03 -33.12 25.15
C PRO A 57 -0.12 -33.82 24.10
N GLU A 58 0.64 -34.83 24.54
CA GLU A 58 1.64 -35.57 23.73
C GLU A 58 1.05 -36.30 22.50
N ASN A 59 -0.28 -36.46 22.44
CA ASN A 59 -0.94 -37.08 21.28
C ASN A 59 -1.21 -36.05 20.17
N ILE A 60 -0.22 -35.84 19.29
CA ILE A 60 -0.29 -34.99 18.09
C ILE A 60 -0.87 -35.77 16.90
N SER A 61 -1.88 -36.61 17.11
CA SER A 61 -2.84 -36.98 16.07
C SER A 61 -4.06 -36.08 16.25
N ALA A 62 -3.91 -34.79 15.93
CA ALA A 62 -4.97 -33.80 16.10
C ALA A 62 -6.22 -34.26 15.33
N SER A 63 -7.15 -34.88 16.06
CA SER A 63 -8.42 -35.34 15.51
C SER A 63 -9.10 -34.13 14.87
N PHE A 64 -9.88 -34.37 13.81
CA PHE A 64 -10.64 -33.34 13.14
C PHE A 64 -11.40 -32.43 14.13
N ALA A 65 -11.88 -33.00 15.24
CA ALA A 65 -12.51 -32.27 16.33
C ALA A 65 -11.60 -31.22 17.00
N GLN A 66 -10.30 -31.47 17.18
CA GLN A 66 -9.38 -30.47 17.74
C GLN A 66 -9.09 -29.32 16.76
N ARG A 67 -8.96 -29.62 15.45
CA ARG A 67 -8.85 -28.57 14.41
C ARG A 67 -10.14 -27.73 14.35
N MET A 68 -11.30 -28.39 14.44
CA MET A 68 -12.60 -27.71 14.50
C MET A 68 -12.75 -26.88 15.77
N ARG A 69 -12.26 -27.35 16.93
CA ARG A 69 -12.23 -26.57 18.16
C ARG A 69 -11.36 -25.33 18.05
N ILE A 70 -10.14 -25.44 17.50
CA ILE A 70 -9.27 -24.27 17.26
C ILE A 70 -9.91 -23.29 16.28
N ARG A 71 -10.56 -23.77 15.20
CA ARG A 71 -11.32 -22.92 14.28
C ARG A 71 -12.48 -22.23 14.99
N ARG A 72 -13.22 -22.94 15.82
CA ARG A 72 -14.35 -22.41 16.60
C ARG A 72 -13.88 -21.39 17.64
N GLU A 73 -12.75 -21.63 18.30
CA GLU A 73 -12.12 -20.67 19.23
C GLU A 73 -11.64 -19.42 18.51
N LYS A 74 -11.02 -19.55 17.33
CA LYS A 74 -10.65 -18.40 16.48
C LYS A 74 -11.89 -17.63 16.01
N PHE A 75 -12.96 -18.32 15.64
CA PHE A 75 -14.23 -17.72 15.25
C PHE A 75 -14.91 -17.02 16.43
N ASN A 76 -14.94 -17.65 17.60
CA ASN A 76 -15.48 -17.05 18.82
C ASN A 76 -14.66 -15.82 19.24
N PHE A 77 -13.34 -15.87 19.14
CA PHE A 77 -12.47 -14.71 19.34
C PHE A 77 -12.77 -13.59 18.34
N PHE A 78 -13.00 -13.93 17.07
CA PHE A 78 -13.44 -12.98 16.04
C PHE A 78 -14.81 -12.36 16.39
N MET A 79 -15.78 -13.15 16.84
CA MET A 79 -17.11 -12.68 17.26
C MET A 79 -17.05 -11.83 18.54
N MET A 80 -16.22 -12.19 19.51
CA MET A 80 -15.95 -11.35 20.69
C MET A 80 -15.31 -10.02 20.29
N ASN A 81 -14.39 -10.02 19.32
CA ASN A 81 -13.84 -8.81 18.72
C ASN A 81 -14.94 -7.95 18.08
N MET A 82 -15.91 -8.57 17.40
CA MET A 82 -17.06 -7.85 16.85
C MET A 82 -17.97 -7.29 17.94
N ASN A 83 -18.22 -8.00 19.04
CA ASN A 83 -18.96 -7.45 20.18
C ASN A 83 -18.21 -6.28 20.85
N SER A 84 -16.87 -6.30 20.86
CA SER A 84 -16.09 -5.14 21.29
C SER A 84 -16.32 -3.90 20.40
N SER A 85 -16.71 -4.09 19.12
CA SER A 85 -17.11 -3.01 18.21
C SER A 85 -18.37 -2.26 18.69
N LEU A 86 -19.32 -2.95 19.33
CA LEU A 86 -20.49 -2.31 19.93
C LEU A 86 -20.10 -1.35 21.05
N SER A 87 -19.09 -1.71 21.86
CA SER A 87 -18.52 -0.78 22.85
C SER A 87 -17.81 0.41 22.19
N GLY A 88 -17.19 0.20 21.03
CA GLY A 88 -16.60 1.26 20.22
C GLY A 88 -17.64 2.25 19.67
N ARG A 89 -18.84 1.78 19.30
CA ARG A 89 -19.95 2.66 18.87
C ARG A 89 -20.39 3.59 20.00
N ARG A 90 -20.50 3.09 21.24
CA ARG A 90 -20.83 3.92 22.41
C ARG A 90 -19.75 4.98 22.65
N ALA A 91 -18.48 4.57 22.66
CA ALA A 91 -17.36 5.49 22.80
C ALA A 91 -17.34 6.58 21.71
N LEU A 92 -17.71 6.24 20.47
CA LEU A 92 -17.84 7.22 19.38
C LEU A 92 -18.99 8.19 19.56
N ARG A 93 -20.12 7.71 20.08
CA ARG A 93 -21.28 8.56 20.37
C ARG A 93 -20.98 9.56 21.49
N GLU A 94 -20.30 9.08 22.53
CA GLU A 94 -19.98 9.83 23.75
C GLU A 94 -18.84 10.85 23.53
N ASP A 95 -17.83 10.54 22.71
CA ASP A 95 -16.67 11.43 22.51
C ASP A 95 -16.70 12.14 21.13
N PRO A 96 -17.12 13.43 21.07
CA PRO A 96 -17.10 14.21 19.82
C PRO A 96 -15.69 14.47 19.28
N LEU A 97 -14.67 14.53 20.15
CA LEU A 97 -13.29 14.75 19.72
C LEU A 97 -12.76 13.53 18.95
N LEU A 98 -13.10 12.32 19.40
CA LEU A 98 -12.78 11.07 18.73
C LEU A 98 -13.39 11.03 17.32
N ARG A 99 -14.68 11.40 17.18
CA ARG A 99 -15.35 11.51 15.88
C ARG A 99 -14.63 12.49 14.95
N GLY A 100 -14.30 13.68 15.45
CA GLY A 100 -13.55 14.67 14.69
C GLY A 100 -12.18 14.15 14.23
N GLN A 101 -11.49 13.36 15.04
CA GLN A 101 -10.21 12.73 14.66
C GLN A 101 -10.38 11.66 13.58
N LEU A 102 -11.44 10.83 13.65
CA LEU A 102 -11.72 9.84 12.62
C LEU A 102 -12.09 10.48 11.28
N ILE A 103 -12.91 11.53 11.28
CA ILE A 103 -13.25 12.28 10.07
C ILE A 103 -11.99 12.88 9.43
N LYS A 104 -11.12 13.51 10.23
CA LYS A 104 -9.83 14.04 9.74
C LYS A 104 -8.93 12.94 9.18
N THR A 105 -8.90 11.77 9.83
CA THR A 105 -8.18 10.60 9.33
C THR A 105 -8.71 10.17 7.98
N PHE A 106 -10.03 10.07 7.86
CA PHE A 106 -10.71 9.68 6.64
C PHE A 106 -10.41 10.63 5.49
N VAL A 107 -10.60 11.94 5.71
CA VAL A 107 -10.30 12.96 4.70
C VAL A 107 -8.84 12.89 4.28
N ASN A 108 -7.90 12.92 5.23
CA ASN A 108 -6.48 12.84 4.90
C ASN A 108 -6.15 11.57 4.11
N SER A 109 -6.68 10.42 4.56
CA SER A 109 -6.38 9.14 3.93
C SER A 109 -6.97 9.02 2.53
N ALA A 110 -8.22 9.43 2.32
CA ALA A 110 -8.89 9.42 1.02
C ALA A 110 -8.16 10.29 -0.01
N PHE A 111 -7.77 11.52 0.35
CA PHE A 111 -6.99 12.36 -0.55
C PHE A 111 -5.58 11.81 -0.81
N THR A 112 -4.91 11.25 0.21
CA THR A 112 -3.60 10.62 -0.02
C THR A 112 -3.68 9.32 -0.82
N TYR A 113 -4.78 8.58 -0.75
CA TYR A 113 -5.05 7.40 -1.58
C TYR A 113 -5.11 7.82 -3.05
N VAL A 114 -6.00 8.76 -3.38
CA VAL A 114 -6.18 9.25 -4.76
C VAL A 114 -4.87 9.85 -5.26
N LEU A 115 -4.24 10.72 -4.46
CA LEU A 115 -2.98 11.34 -4.84
C LEU A 115 -1.86 10.32 -5.09
N ALA A 116 -1.70 9.32 -4.22
CA ALA A 116 -0.70 8.28 -4.38
C ALA A 116 -0.93 7.46 -5.65
N PHE A 117 -2.18 7.07 -5.93
CA PHE A 117 -2.53 6.35 -7.15
C PHE A 117 -2.18 7.19 -8.39
N LEU A 118 -2.63 8.44 -8.46
CA LEU A 118 -2.40 9.30 -9.63
C LEU A 118 -0.91 9.54 -9.87
N LEU A 119 -0.15 9.88 -8.82
CA LEU A 119 1.30 10.09 -8.94
C LEU A 119 1.99 8.84 -9.50
N LEU A 120 1.65 7.66 -8.97
CA LEU A 120 2.34 6.44 -9.36
C LEU A 120 1.89 5.92 -10.73
N TYR A 121 0.60 5.98 -11.03
CA TYR A 121 0.01 5.56 -12.31
C TYR A 121 0.55 6.42 -13.46
N PHE A 122 0.52 7.74 -13.35
CA PHE A 122 1.04 8.59 -14.43
C PHE A 122 2.56 8.51 -14.54
N SER A 123 3.29 8.40 -13.43
CA SER A 123 4.75 8.19 -13.52
C SER A 123 5.10 6.88 -14.21
N SER A 124 4.38 5.79 -13.92
CA SER A 124 4.63 4.49 -14.57
C SER A 124 4.30 4.50 -16.05
N LYS A 125 3.19 5.13 -16.46
CA LYS A 125 2.85 5.31 -17.88
C LYS A 125 3.86 6.22 -18.61
N LEU A 126 4.34 7.29 -17.98
CA LEU A 126 5.42 8.13 -18.54
C LEU A 126 6.73 7.37 -18.73
N VAL A 127 7.07 6.45 -17.82
CA VAL A 127 8.26 5.59 -17.99
C VAL A 127 8.09 4.64 -19.18
N SER A 128 6.91 4.01 -19.35
CA SER A 128 6.64 3.19 -20.54
C SER A 128 6.69 4.00 -21.85
N ILE A 129 6.17 5.23 -21.85
CA ILE A 129 6.27 6.16 -23.00
C ILE A 129 7.73 6.52 -23.28
N TRP A 130 8.51 6.81 -22.25
CA TRP A 130 9.93 7.13 -22.41
C TRP A 130 10.70 5.96 -23.03
N ILE A 131 10.48 4.73 -22.56
CA ILE A 131 11.07 3.52 -23.16
C ILE A 131 10.60 3.33 -24.61
N ALA A 132 9.32 3.55 -24.92
CA ALA A 132 8.82 3.48 -26.29
C ALA A 132 9.49 4.50 -27.22
N GLY A 133 9.73 5.72 -26.73
CA GLY A 133 10.48 6.75 -27.46
C GLY A 133 11.92 6.34 -27.80
N LEU A 134 12.59 5.56 -26.93
CA LEU A 134 13.92 5.00 -27.23
C LEU A 134 13.91 4.03 -28.43
N TYR A 135 12.75 3.44 -28.72
CA TYR A 135 12.52 2.57 -29.88
C TYR A 135 11.85 3.29 -31.06
N GLY A 136 11.66 4.61 -30.98
CA GLY A 136 10.98 5.39 -32.02
C GLY A 136 9.49 5.06 -32.16
N ILE A 137 8.85 4.52 -31.12
CA ILE A 137 7.43 4.17 -31.13
C ILE A 137 6.63 5.39 -30.66
N PRO A 138 5.82 6.02 -31.54
CA PRO A 138 4.96 7.12 -31.14
C PRO A 138 3.93 6.63 -30.12
N SER A 139 3.48 7.53 -29.24
CA SER A 139 2.50 7.17 -28.21
C SER A 139 1.57 8.32 -27.88
N VAL A 140 0.35 7.99 -27.46
CA VAL A 140 -0.64 8.96 -26.99
C VAL A 140 -1.08 8.56 -25.60
N LEU A 141 -0.80 9.42 -24.62
CA LEU A 141 -1.21 9.23 -23.24
C LEU A 141 -2.64 9.74 -23.05
N TYR A 142 -3.57 8.82 -22.77
CA TYR A 142 -4.87 9.14 -22.23
C TYR A 142 -4.88 8.96 -20.71
N SER A 143 -5.88 9.53 -20.03
CA SER A 143 -6.00 9.38 -18.58
C SER A 143 -6.24 7.93 -18.13
N PHE A 144 -6.74 7.09 -19.04
CA PHE A 144 -7.14 5.71 -18.78
C PHE A 144 -6.27 4.65 -19.46
N ARG A 145 -5.48 5.00 -20.49
CA ARG A 145 -4.58 4.06 -21.19
C ARG A 145 -3.49 4.79 -21.99
N ILE A 146 -2.46 4.05 -22.41
CA ILE A 146 -1.58 4.50 -23.50
C ILE A 146 -2.12 3.90 -24.80
N PHE A 147 -2.21 4.73 -25.83
CA PHE A 147 -2.52 4.29 -27.19
C PHE A 147 -1.25 4.35 -28.04
N TRP A 148 -0.97 3.24 -28.73
CA TRP A 148 0.18 3.10 -29.63
C TRP A 148 -0.35 3.18 -31.08
N PRO A 149 -0.19 4.31 -31.80
CA PRO A 149 -0.69 4.50 -33.16
C PRO A 149 0.21 3.80 -34.19
N LEU A 150 0.38 2.49 -34.07
CA LEU A 150 1.16 1.67 -34.99
C LEU A 150 0.31 0.53 -35.54
N TYR A 151 0.59 0.15 -36.79
CA TYR A 151 0.06 -1.07 -37.38
C TYR A 151 0.64 -2.31 -36.67
N THR A 152 -0.16 -3.36 -36.58
CA THR A 152 0.15 -4.63 -35.88
C THR A 152 1.45 -5.29 -36.35
N TYR A 153 1.93 -4.99 -37.55
CA TYR A 153 3.13 -5.56 -38.17
C TYR A 153 4.25 -4.52 -38.40
N SER A 154 4.28 -3.44 -37.61
CA SER A 154 5.36 -2.46 -37.72
C SER A 154 6.71 -3.10 -37.37
N SER A 155 7.73 -2.85 -38.20
CA SER A 155 9.13 -3.27 -37.96
C SER A 155 9.70 -2.76 -36.63
N LEU A 156 9.09 -1.73 -36.04
CA LEU A 156 9.45 -1.17 -34.74
C LEU A 156 9.08 -2.10 -33.56
N TYR A 157 8.14 -3.03 -33.75
CA TYR A 157 7.76 -4.02 -32.74
C TYR A 157 8.73 -5.21 -32.71
N SER A 158 9.94 -4.93 -32.28
CA SER A 158 10.86 -5.99 -31.86
C SER A 158 10.39 -6.62 -30.54
N ARG A 159 10.69 -7.90 -30.35
CA ARG A 159 10.41 -8.64 -29.09
C ARG A 159 10.93 -7.90 -27.87
N GLN A 160 12.15 -7.38 -27.95
CA GLN A 160 12.77 -6.62 -26.86
C GLN A 160 11.99 -5.34 -26.54
N ALA A 161 11.57 -4.59 -27.57
CA ALA A 161 10.78 -3.37 -27.39
C ALA A 161 9.47 -3.67 -26.65
N LEU A 162 8.74 -4.71 -27.07
CA LEU A 162 7.48 -5.10 -26.44
C LEU A 162 7.67 -5.48 -24.97
N ILE A 163 8.66 -6.33 -24.66
CA ILE A 163 8.96 -6.72 -23.29
C ILE A 163 9.26 -5.48 -22.44
N LEU A 164 10.14 -4.59 -22.89
CA LEU A 164 10.56 -3.43 -22.11
C LEU A 164 9.43 -2.40 -21.96
N ILE A 165 8.66 -2.10 -23.00
CA ILE A 165 7.58 -1.11 -22.95
C ILE A 165 6.49 -1.53 -21.97
N PHE A 166 6.05 -2.80 -22.05
CA PHE A 166 4.97 -3.32 -21.22
C PHE A 166 5.42 -3.66 -19.78
N ALA A 167 6.69 -4.02 -19.57
CA ALA A 167 7.23 -4.28 -18.22
C ALA A 167 7.66 -3.00 -17.48
N ALA A 168 8.08 -1.94 -18.19
CA ALA A 168 8.73 -0.79 -17.58
C ALA A 168 7.86 -0.09 -16.53
N GLY A 169 6.59 0.19 -16.84
CA GLY A 169 5.66 0.83 -15.90
C GLY A 169 5.42 0.02 -14.62
N PRO A 170 5.00 -1.26 -14.71
CA PRO A 170 4.86 -2.14 -13.55
C PRO A 170 6.15 -2.25 -12.73
N VAL A 171 7.29 -2.56 -13.36
CA VAL A 171 8.59 -2.73 -12.68
C VAL A 171 9.01 -1.45 -11.97
N PHE A 172 8.85 -0.29 -12.63
CA PHE A 172 9.09 1.01 -12.02
C PHE A 172 8.23 1.21 -10.77
N SER A 173 6.94 0.87 -10.85
CA SER A 173 6.01 0.99 -9.72
C SER A 173 6.49 0.17 -8.53
N LEU A 174 6.92 -1.08 -8.76
CA LEU A 174 7.45 -1.96 -7.71
C LEU A 174 8.72 -1.37 -7.06
N ILE A 175 9.67 -0.89 -7.87
CA ILE A 175 10.91 -0.28 -7.39
C ILE A 175 10.60 0.95 -6.52
N VAL A 176 9.77 1.87 -7.01
CA VAL A 176 9.36 3.08 -6.29
C VAL A 176 8.65 2.70 -4.99
N GLY A 177 7.75 1.73 -5.02
CA GLY A 177 7.07 1.24 -3.82
C GLY A 177 8.03 0.77 -2.74
N LEU A 178 8.99 -0.09 -3.09
CA LEU A 178 9.98 -0.61 -2.15
C LEU A 178 10.87 0.51 -1.56
N LEU A 179 11.28 1.48 -2.37
CA LEU A 179 12.02 2.66 -1.93
C LEU A 179 11.19 3.49 -0.93
N PHE A 180 9.93 3.77 -1.25
CA PHE A 180 9.06 4.60 -0.41
C PHE A 180 8.68 3.90 0.89
N TYR A 181 8.51 2.57 0.87
CA TYR A 181 8.34 1.77 2.07
C TYR A 181 9.56 1.84 3.00
N ARG A 182 10.78 1.87 2.44
CA ARG A 182 11.99 2.09 3.22
C ARG A 182 12.06 3.49 3.83
N VAL A 183 11.71 4.51 3.05
CA VAL A 183 11.64 5.91 3.52
C VAL A 183 10.61 6.07 4.64
N PHE A 184 9.49 5.34 4.59
CA PHE A 184 8.47 5.35 5.66
C PHE A 184 9.06 5.00 7.04
N TYR A 185 9.93 3.99 7.14
CA TYR A 185 10.59 3.65 8.40
C TYR A 185 11.61 4.67 8.87
N TRP A 186 12.23 5.36 7.91
CA TRP A 186 13.24 6.35 8.20
C TRP A 186 12.66 7.64 8.77
N LEU A 187 11.46 8.03 8.33
CA LEU A 187 10.75 9.20 8.84
C LEU A 187 10.27 8.98 10.28
N ARG A 188 11.10 9.34 11.27
CA ARG A 188 10.71 9.39 12.68
C ARG A 188 9.81 10.59 12.95
N PHE A 189 8.62 10.35 13.51
CA PHE A 189 7.62 11.28 14.09
C PHE A 189 7.37 12.66 13.44
N ARG A 190 7.85 12.93 12.22
CA ARG A 190 7.90 14.30 11.67
C ARG A 190 6.59 14.77 11.02
N ASN A 191 5.91 13.92 10.25
CA ASN A 191 4.67 14.29 9.55
C ASN A 191 3.80 13.05 9.31
N LEU A 192 2.63 13.01 9.95
CA LEU A 192 1.68 11.88 9.86
C LEU A 192 1.12 11.73 8.44
N ASN A 193 0.80 12.85 7.78
CA ASN A 193 0.22 12.85 6.44
C ASN A 193 1.24 12.37 5.39
N LEU A 194 2.51 12.74 5.55
CA LEU A 194 3.57 12.21 4.68
C LEU A 194 3.73 10.70 4.86
N LYS A 195 3.69 10.19 6.10
CA LYS A 195 3.75 8.74 6.35
C LYS A 195 2.59 8.00 5.69
N LEU A 196 1.39 8.57 5.78
CA LEU A 196 0.20 8.02 5.17
C LEU A 196 0.33 7.99 3.65
N LEU A 197 0.80 9.08 3.03
CA LEU A 197 1.08 9.14 1.59
C LEU A 197 2.11 8.07 1.17
N LEU A 198 3.22 7.92 1.90
CA LEU A 198 4.23 6.91 1.57
C LEU A 198 3.69 5.48 1.67
N LEU A 199 2.83 5.20 2.66
CA LEU A 199 2.16 3.90 2.78
C LEU A 199 1.22 3.65 1.62
N TRP A 200 0.44 4.66 1.21
CA TRP A 200 -0.44 4.53 0.04
C TRP A 200 0.34 4.39 -1.26
N ILE A 201 1.48 5.06 -1.44
CA ILE A 201 2.35 4.86 -2.61
C ILE A 201 2.86 3.42 -2.64
N TYR A 202 3.33 2.88 -1.51
CA TYR A 202 3.74 1.48 -1.45
C TYR A 202 2.58 0.52 -1.72
N PHE A 203 1.40 0.80 -1.16
CA PHE A 203 0.19 0.02 -1.37
C PHE A 203 -0.18 -0.03 -2.87
N HIS A 204 -0.25 1.13 -3.53
CA HIS A 204 -0.55 1.21 -4.95
C HIS A 204 0.56 0.64 -5.83
N ALA A 205 1.82 0.74 -5.42
CA ALA A 205 2.95 0.15 -6.15
C ALA A 205 2.84 -1.37 -6.26
N LEU A 206 2.50 -2.04 -5.15
CA LEU A 206 2.27 -3.47 -5.17
C LEU A 206 1.09 -3.82 -6.08
N ASN A 207 0.01 -3.05 -6.01
CA ASN A 207 -1.15 -3.29 -6.88
C ASN A 207 -0.89 -2.99 -8.36
N LEU A 208 -0.15 -1.93 -8.69
CA LEU A 208 0.21 -1.60 -10.08
C LEU A 208 1.27 -2.55 -10.67
N PHE A 209 1.88 -3.42 -9.86
CA PHE A 209 2.70 -4.53 -10.34
C PHE A 209 1.90 -5.84 -10.38
N PHE A 210 1.50 -6.35 -9.22
CA PHE A 210 0.83 -7.66 -9.09
C PHE A 210 -0.63 -7.61 -9.56
N GLY A 211 -1.36 -6.56 -9.22
CA GLY A 211 -2.75 -6.36 -9.66
C GLY A 211 -2.85 -6.05 -11.16
N ALA A 212 -1.89 -5.30 -11.70
CA ALA A 212 -1.78 -5.09 -13.15
C ALA A 212 -1.50 -6.39 -13.91
N TYR A 213 -0.69 -7.29 -13.34
CA TYR A 213 -0.47 -8.62 -13.94
C TYR A 213 -1.76 -9.46 -13.95
N ILE A 214 -2.45 -9.55 -12.81
CA ILE A 214 -3.74 -10.26 -12.70
C ILE A 214 -4.75 -9.70 -13.70
N SER A 215 -4.89 -8.37 -13.74
CA SER A 215 -5.76 -7.67 -14.68
C SER A 215 -5.36 -7.94 -16.13
N GLY A 216 -4.06 -7.92 -16.43
CA GLY A 216 -3.52 -8.16 -17.76
C GLY A 216 -3.84 -9.56 -18.25
N VAL A 217 -3.67 -10.59 -17.42
CA VAL A 217 -4.02 -11.98 -17.78
C VAL A 217 -5.51 -12.13 -18.06
N ILE A 218 -6.38 -11.48 -17.26
CA ILE A 218 -7.84 -11.56 -17.45
C ILE A 218 -8.28 -10.84 -18.73
N THR A 219 -7.68 -9.69 -19.04
CA THR A 219 -8.10 -8.83 -20.17
C THR A 219 -7.30 -9.04 -21.44
N ARG A 220 -6.18 -9.78 -21.36
CA ARG A 220 -5.17 -9.91 -22.41
C ARG A 220 -4.61 -8.57 -22.86
N THR A 221 -4.27 -7.71 -21.90
CA THR A 221 -3.72 -6.37 -22.17
C THR A 221 -2.58 -5.98 -21.22
N ASP A 222 -1.84 -4.92 -21.59
CA ASP A 222 -0.80 -4.29 -20.78
C ASP A 222 0.31 -5.28 -20.34
N PHE A 223 0.46 -5.54 -19.03
CA PHE A 223 1.66 -6.15 -18.47
C PHE A 223 1.83 -7.62 -18.88
N VAL A 224 0.73 -8.34 -19.16
CA VAL A 224 0.81 -9.75 -19.60
C VAL A 224 1.55 -9.91 -20.92
N TYR A 225 1.49 -8.91 -21.81
CA TYR A 225 2.25 -8.96 -23.06
C TYR A 225 3.75 -9.08 -22.81
N ALA A 226 4.27 -8.44 -21.75
CA ALA A 226 5.69 -8.57 -21.44
C ALA A 226 6.08 -10.03 -21.15
N THR A 227 5.23 -10.79 -20.45
CA THR A 227 5.49 -12.20 -20.17
C THR A 227 5.20 -13.11 -21.35
N GLU A 228 4.14 -12.85 -22.12
CA GLU A 228 3.83 -13.58 -23.36
C GLU A 228 5.02 -13.53 -24.33
N TRP A 229 5.57 -12.34 -24.56
CA TRP A 229 6.76 -12.19 -25.40
C TRP A 229 8.04 -12.68 -24.74
N LEU A 230 8.14 -12.69 -23.41
CA LEU A 230 9.32 -13.20 -22.71
C LEU A 230 9.42 -14.72 -22.78
N PHE A 231 8.32 -15.44 -22.60
CA PHE A 231 8.30 -16.91 -22.53
C PHE A 231 7.84 -17.58 -23.83
N TYR A 232 7.38 -16.81 -24.83
CA TYR A 232 6.63 -17.34 -25.98
C TYR A 232 5.38 -18.10 -25.55
N SER A 233 4.76 -17.62 -24.47
CA SER A 233 3.64 -18.30 -23.86
C SER A 233 2.37 -18.11 -24.68
N GLN A 234 1.59 -19.18 -24.79
CA GLN A 234 0.21 -19.14 -25.22
C GLN A 234 -0.71 -18.77 -24.05
N VAL A 235 -1.98 -18.60 -24.39
CA VAL A 235 -3.04 -18.18 -23.47
C VAL A 235 -3.19 -19.23 -22.36
N PHE A 236 -2.93 -18.83 -21.11
CA PHE A 236 -3.00 -19.66 -19.89
C PHE A 236 -1.94 -20.75 -19.77
N ASP A 237 -0.75 -20.49 -20.29
CA ASP A 237 0.39 -21.35 -20.00
C ASP A 237 0.75 -21.37 -18.51
N VAL A 238 1.49 -22.40 -18.13
CA VAL A 238 1.80 -22.75 -16.73
C VAL A 238 2.46 -21.58 -16.00
N GLU A 239 3.35 -20.84 -16.66
CA GLU A 239 4.01 -19.64 -16.16
C GLU A 239 3.02 -18.53 -15.81
N GLU A 240 2.03 -18.25 -16.66
CA GLU A 240 1.04 -17.20 -16.40
C GLU A 240 0.23 -17.52 -15.15
N ILE A 241 -0.23 -18.78 -15.06
CA ILE A 241 -1.00 -19.29 -13.92
C ILE A 241 -0.17 -19.18 -12.64
N ILE A 242 1.11 -19.59 -12.67
CA ILE A 242 2.00 -19.50 -11.52
C ILE A 242 2.16 -18.04 -11.08
N PHE A 243 2.40 -17.11 -12.01
CA PHE A 243 2.56 -15.69 -11.67
C PHE A 243 1.27 -15.06 -11.16
N VAL A 244 0.08 -15.45 -11.65
CA VAL A 244 -1.21 -14.99 -11.12
C VAL A 244 -1.40 -15.47 -9.68
N ILE A 245 -1.18 -16.76 -9.41
CA ILE A 245 -1.32 -17.33 -8.07
C ILE A 245 -0.34 -16.64 -7.10
N LEU A 246 0.92 -16.46 -7.53
CA LEU A 246 1.92 -15.76 -6.73
C LEU A 246 1.51 -14.30 -6.45
N SER A 247 0.99 -13.61 -7.47
CA SER A 247 0.50 -12.23 -7.35
C SER A 247 -0.64 -12.11 -6.34
N LEU A 248 -1.61 -13.03 -6.38
CA LEU A 248 -2.72 -13.10 -5.43
C LEU A 248 -2.20 -13.30 -4.00
N ILE A 249 -1.30 -14.26 -3.80
CA ILE A 249 -0.72 -14.55 -2.48
C ILE A 249 0.04 -13.32 -1.95
N ILE A 250 0.87 -12.69 -2.77
CA ILE A 250 1.65 -11.52 -2.36
C ILE A 250 0.74 -10.35 -1.97
N LEU A 251 -0.31 -10.06 -2.74
CA LEU A 251 -1.27 -8.99 -2.42
C LEU A 251 -1.99 -9.28 -1.08
N LEU A 252 -2.48 -10.51 -0.89
CA LEU A 252 -3.15 -10.91 0.35
C LEU A 252 -2.22 -10.77 1.58
N VAL A 253 -0.99 -11.29 1.46
CA VAL A 253 0.02 -11.25 2.51
C VAL A 253 0.45 -9.81 2.80
N ALA A 254 0.67 -9.00 1.76
CA ALA A 254 1.04 -7.60 1.92
C ALA A 254 -0.06 -6.80 2.63
N GLY A 255 -1.32 -6.98 2.24
CA GLY A 255 -2.47 -6.39 2.92
C GLY A 255 -2.51 -6.71 4.41
N PHE A 256 -2.33 -7.99 4.75
CA PHE A 256 -2.28 -8.46 6.13
C PHE A 256 -1.18 -7.77 6.96
N TYR A 257 0.02 -7.60 6.42
CA TYR A 257 1.13 -6.93 7.12
C TYR A 257 0.99 -5.42 7.17
N LEU A 258 0.34 -4.80 6.18
CA LEU A 258 0.16 -3.35 6.11
C LEU A 258 -0.83 -2.81 7.14
N ALA A 259 -1.78 -3.62 7.60
CA ALA A 259 -2.71 -3.25 8.67
C ALA A 259 -2.00 -2.58 9.87
N ARG A 260 -0.92 -3.23 10.34
CA ARG A 260 -0.10 -2.75 11.45
C ARG A 260 0.54 -1.40 11.14
N LYS A 261 0.94 -1.16 9.89
CA LYS A 261 1.63 0.07 9.47
C LYS A 261 0.67 1.24 9.42
N PHE A 262 -0.56 1.04 8.93
CA PHE A 262 -1.62 2.05 8.98
C PHE A 262 -1.97 2.44 10.41
N ILE A 263 -2.06 1.50 11.35
CA ILE A 263 -2.30 1.81 12.77
C ILE A 263 -1.17 2.67 13.36
N ILE A 264 0.08 2.32 13.09
CA ILE A 264 1.25 3.07 13.57
C ILE A 264 1.32 4.48 12.93
N ALA A 265 0.80 4.64 11.71
CA ALA A 265 0.76 5.93 11.02
C ALA A 265 -0.24 6.93 11.63
N SER A 266 -1.19 6.49 12.46
CA SER A 266 -2.21 7.35 13.09
C SER A 266 -1.63 8.47 13.97
N GLY A 267 -0.53 8.18 14.68
CA GLY A 267 0.10 9.10 15.62
C GLY A 267 -0.72 9.48 16.87
N SER A 268 -1.92 8.92 17.07
CA SER A 268 -2.81 9.28 18.17
C SER A 268 -3.16 8.08 19.05
N ILE A 269 -2.90 8.20 20.35
CA ILE A 269 -3.11 7.12 21.34
C ILE A 269 -4.60 6.79 21.51
N SER A 270 -5.47 7.80 21.49
CA SER A 270 -6.93 7.63 21.63
C SER A 270 -7.50 6.73 20.53
N ILE A 271 -6.97 6.88 19.32
CA ILE A 271 -7.40 6.15 18.12
C ILE A 271 -6.82 4.73 18.08
N ILE A 272 -5.62 4.54 18.62
CA ILE A 272 -4.94 3.25 18.69
C ILE A 272 -5.59 2.29 19.73
N ASN A 273 -6.48 2.80 20.57
CA ASN A 273 -7.24 2.03 21.55
C ASN A 273 -7.96 0.84 20.87
N PRO A 274 -7.80 -0.40 21.37
CA PRO A 274 -8.47 -1.59 20.82
C PRO A 274 -9.97 -1.41 20.56
N ARG A 275 -10.69 -0.65 21.40
CA ARG A 275 -12.14 -0.41 21.26
C ARG A 275 -12.53 0.37 19.99
N VAL A 276 -11.65 1.25 19.50
CA VAL A 276 -11.92 2.15 18.36
C VAL A 276 -11.15 1.73 17.10
N ARG A 277 -10.23 0.77 17.23
CA ARG A 277 -9.27 0.42 16.19
C ARG A 277 -9.91 -0.04 14.88
N LEU A 278 -11.04 -0.75 14.94
CA LEU A 278 -11.80 -1.12 13.75
C LEU A 278 -12.30 0.12 13.00
N PHE A 279 -12.91 1.08 13.71
CA PHE A 279 -13.39 2.33 13.10
C PHE A 279 -12.24 3.17 12.55
N TYR A 280 -11.07 3.14 13.19
CA TYR A 280 -9.88 3.73 12.61
C TYR A 280 -9.47 3.05 11.30
N MET A 281 -9.45 1.71 11.24
CA MET A 281 -9.11 0.99 10.00
C MET A 281 -10.13 1.25 8.89
N ILE A 282 -11.41 1.38 9.24
CA ILE A 282 -12.45 1.81 8.29
C ILE A 282 -12.14 3.22 7.79
N ALA A 283 -11.88 4.18 8.69
CA ALA A 283 -11.58 5.56 8.32
C ALA A 283 -10.25 5.70 7.56
N SER A 284 -9.24 4.89 7.86
CA SER A 284 -7.90 5.03 7.31
C SER A 284 -7.60 4.15 6.11
N VAL A 285 -8.33 3.05 5.89
CA VAL A 285 -8.05 2.09 4.81
C VAL A 285 -9.30 1.81 3.97
N LEU A 286 -10.34 1.20 4.56
CA LEU A 286 -11.51 0.72 3.80
C LEU A 286 -12.30 1.87 3.14
N GLY A 287 -12.67 2.89 3.91
CA GLY A 287 -13.41 4.05 3.42
C GLY A 287 -12.64 4.83 2.34
N PRO A 288 -11.36 5.18 2.58
CA PRO A 288 -10.48 5.78 1.57
C PRO A 288 -10.38 4.96 0.28
N TRP A 289 -10.30 3.64 0.39
CA TRP A 289 -10.31 2.76 -0.78
C TRP A 289 -11.62 2.85 -1.57
N MET A 290 -12.78 2.77 -0.90
CA MET A 290 -14.08 2.85 -1.57
C MET A 290 -14.30 4.20 -2.26
N ILE A 291 -14.12 5.30 -1.52
CA ILE A 291 -14.34 6.65 -2.06
C ILE A 291 -13.25 7.00 -3.07
N GLY A 292 -12.00 6.66 -2.79
CA GLY A 292 -10.89 6.91 -3.70
C GLY A 292 -11.03 6.17 -5.02
N SER A 293 -11.40 4.88 -5.00
CA SER A 293 -11.68 4.11 -6.23
C SER A 293 -12.86 4.71 -6.99
N GLY A 294 -13.90 5.17 -6.29
CA GLY A 294 -15.02 5.88 -6.91
C GLY A 294 -14.59 7.17 -7.61
N VAL A 295 -13.76 8.00 -6.96
CA VAL A 295 -13.19 9.21 -7.57
C VAL A 295 -12.37 8.88 -8.82
N LEU A 296 -11.53 7.84 -8.77
CA LEU A 296 -10.72 7.40 -9.91
C LEU A 296 -11.58 6.86 -11.07
N TYR A 297 -12.68 6.16 -10.76
CA TYR A 297 -13.66 5.73 -11.75
C TYR A 297 -14.31 6.93 -12.47
N PHE A 298 -14.76 7.93 -11.71
CA PHE A 298 -15.39 9.13 -12.29
C PHE A 298 -14.41 10.01 -13.06
N LEU A 299 -13.13 10.03 -12.67
CA LEU A 299 -12.08 10.73 -13.41
C LEU A 299 -11.98 10.27 -14.87
N ASN A 300 -12.20 8.98 -15.11
CA ASN A 300 -12.07 8.35 -16.42
C ASN A 300 -13.42 8.12 -17.14
N PHE A 301 -14.55 8.41 -16.47
CA PHE A 301 -15.88 8.28 -17.08
C PHE A 301 -16.05 9.23 -18.30
N PRO A 302 -16.62 8.77 -19.44
CA PRO A 302 -17.21 7.45 -19.70
C PRO A 302 -16.23 6.39 -20.25
N LYS A 303 -14.95 6.73 -20.45
CA LYS A 303 -13.93 5.87 -21.08
C LYS A 303 -13.17 5.04 -20.05
N ASN A 304 -13.87 4.16 -19.35
CA ASN A 304 -13.27 3.25 -18.36
C ASN A 304 -12.94 1.89 -18.98
N PRO A 305 -11.68 1.59 -19.30
CA PRO A 305 -11.33 0.31 -19.88
C PRO A 305 -11.32 -0.78 -18.80
N PRO A 306 -11.65 -2.05 -19.15
CA PRO A 306 -11.84 -3.13 -18.19
C PRO A 306 -10.58 -3.43 -17.36
N GLU A 307 -9.40 -3.30 -17.95
CA GLU A 307 -8.13 -3.52 -17.25
C GLU A 307 -7.92 -2.51 -16.12
N LEU A 308 -8.31 -1.25 -16.31
CA LEU A 308 -8.18 -0.23 -15.27
C LEU A 308 -9.18 -0.46 -14.13
N LEU A 309 -10.40 -0.91 -14.47
CA LEU A 309 -11.41 -1.29 -13.47
C LEU A 309 -10.96 -2.48 -12.64
N LEU A 310 -10.32 -3.48 -13.25
CA LEU A 310 -9.74 -4.61 -12.55
C LEU A 310 -8.55 -4.20 -11.68
N ILE A 311 -7.74 -3.23 -12.09
CA ILE A 311 -6.70 -2.65 -11.24
C ILE A 311 -7.35 -2.00 -10.00
N TYR A 312 -8.46 -1.29 -10.13
CA TYR A 312 -9.20 -0.77 -8.96
C TYR A 312 -9.75 -1.90 -8.10
N ALA A 313 -10.34 -2.94 -8.70
CA ALA A 313 -10.91 -4.07 -7.96
C ALA A 313 -9.85 -4.89 -7.23
N THR A 314 -8.67 -5.12 -7.84
CA THR A 314 -7.58 -5.91 -7.24
C THR A 314 -7.00 -5.25 -5.99
N THR A 315 -7.15 -3.94 -5.80
CA THR A 315 -6.80 -3.30 -4.52
C THR A 315 -7.62 -3.82 -3.33
N ALA A 316 -8.79 -4.43 -3.57
CA ALA A 316 -9.56 -5.13 -2.55
C ALA A 316 -8.80 -6.31 -1.94
N LEU A 317 -7.95 -6.98 -2.72
CA LEU A 317 -7.14 -8.12 -2.27
C LEU A 317 -6.14 -7.73 -1.19
N MET A 318 -5.71 -6.47 -1.16
CA MET A 318 -4.88 -5.95 -0.06
C MET A 318 -5.74 -5.33 1.06
N THR A 319 -6.84 -4.66 0.71
CA THR A 319 -7.71 -3.96 1.66
C THR A 319 -8.44 -4.92 2.60
N ILE A 320 -9.02 -6.01 2.07
CA ILE A 320 -9.79 -6.97 2.86
C ILE A 320 -8.91 -7.65 3.93
N PRO A 321 -7.72 -8.20 3.63
CA PRO A 321 -6.83 -8.76 4.65
C PRO A 321 -6.29 -7.71 5.61
N ALA A 322 -6.14 -6.44 5.19
CA ALA A 322 -5.77 -5.38 6.12
C ALA A 322 -6.85 -5.18 7.20
N MET A 323 -8.13 -5.36 6.84
CA MET A 323 -9.26 -5.27 7.77
C MET A 323 -9.36 -6.45 8.73
N THR A 324 -8.83 -7.63 8.41
CA THR A 324 -8.87 -8.79 9.33
C THR A 324 -7.81 -8.69 10.43
N ASN A 325 -6.70 -8.00 10.17
CA ASN A 325 -5.55 -7.93 11.07
C ASN A 325 -5.46 -6.64 11.90
N PHE A 326 -6.59 -5.96 12.11
CA PHE A 326 -6.63 -4.70 12.87
C PHE A 326 -6.13 -4.87 14.30
N ASN A 327 -6.31 -6.03 14.95
CA ASN A 327 -5.88 -6.25 16.33
C ASN A 327 -4.43 -6.72 16.54
N SER A 328 -3.60 -6.73 15.49
CA SER A 328 -2.19 -7.16 15.55
C SER A 328 -1.25 -6.31 16.42
N VAL A 329 -1.63 -5.07 16.74
CA VAL A 329 -0.78 -4.17 17.53
C VAL A 329 -0.98 -4.40 19.03
N SER A 330 0.03 -4.97 19.68
CA SER A 330 0.10 -5.08 21.15
C SER A 330 0.18 -3.70 21.81
N ASN A 331 -0.51 -3.55 22.94
CA ASN A 331 -0.54 -2.35 23.79
C ASN A 331 0.86 -1.87 24.22
N ARG A 332 1.88 -2.74 24.23
CA ARG A 332 3.27 -2.35 24.55
C ARG A 332 3.94 -1.56 23.42
N ALA A 333 3.67 -1.88 22.16
CA ALA A 333 4.22 -1.14 21.01
C ALA A 333 3.65 0.29 20.92
N ILE A 334 2.47 0.50 21.52
CA ILE A 334 1.72 1.76 21.52
C ILE A 334 2.35 2.77 22.49
N LYS A 335 2.88 2.30 23.63
CA LYS A 335 3.59 3.14 24.60
C LYS A 335 4.87 3.76 24.00
N ILE A 336 5.56 3.10 23.07
CA ILE A 336 6.80 3.64 22.48
C ILE A 336 6.53 4.82 21.51
N VAL A 337 5.28 4.97 21.04
CA VAL A 337 4.87 6.00 20.06
C VAL A 337 4.31 7.25 20.77
N LEU A 338 4.56 7.40 22.08
CA LEU A 338 4.07 8.44 23.01
C LEU A 338 4.45 9.88 22.61
N ASN A 339 3.86 10.41 21.55
CA ASN A 339 3.70 11.85 21.43
C ASN A 339 2.28 12.15 20.97
N ARG A 340 1.48 12.78 21.86
CA ARG A 340 0.09 13.18 21.59
C ARG A 340 0.10 14.29 20.55
N GLN A 341 0.15 13.95 19.26
CA GLN A 341 -0.09 14.90 18.20
C GLN A 341 -1.53 14.76 17.73
N GLY A 342 -2.32 15.81 17.88
CA GLY A 342 -3.64 15.87 17.26
C GLY A 342 -3.52 15.73 15.74
N ILE A 343 -4.43 14.97 15.13
CA ILE A 343 -4.46 14.82 13.67
C ILE A 343 -4.81 16.17 13.04
N ARG A 344 -3.92 16.66 12.19
CA ARG A 344 -4.12 17.90 11.41
C ARG A 344 -4.47 17.54 9.97
N ILE A 345 -5.40 18.30 9.40
CA ILE A 345 -5.77 18.18 8.00
C ILE A 345 -4.57 18.56 7.14
N GLY A 346 -4.22 17.68 6.21
CA GLY A 346 -3.12 17.86 5.27
C GLY A 346 -3.53 18.71 4.07
N TRP A 347 -3.88 19.99 4.30
CA TRP A 347 -4.40 20.89 3.26
C TRP A 347 -3.57 20.93 1.98
N ILE A 348 -2.24 20.85 2.10
CA ILE A 348 -1.34 20.83 0.94
C ILE A 348 -1.56 19.59 0.05
N TYR A 349 -1.83 18.42 0.64
CA TYR A 349 -2.08 17.18 -0.10
C TYR A 349 -3.46 17.21 -0.76
N ILE A 350 -4.44 17.79 -0.08
CA ILE A 350 -5.81 17.98 -0.60
C ILE A 350 -5.77 18.89 -1.81
N LEU A 351 -5.19 20.09 -1.67
CA LEU A 351 -5.07 21.06 -2.75
C LEU A 351 -4.34 20.46 -3.95
N PHE A 352 -3.19 19.81 -3.70
CA PHE A 352 -2.41 19.19 -4.77
C PHE A 352 -3.16 18.04 -5.46
N CYS A 353 -3.90 17.22 -4.72
CA CYS A 353 -4.76 16.18 -5.29
C CYS A 353 -5.86 16.76 -6.18
N ILE A 354 -6.56 17.81 -5.74
CA ILE A 354 -7.62 18.46 -6.50
C ILE A 354 -7.06 19.06 -7.80
N LEU A 355 -5.94 19.78 -7.72
CA LEU A 355 -5.26 20.34 -8.88
C LEU A 355 -4.85 19.25 -9.87
N LEU A 356 -4.30 18.14 -9.38
CA LEU A 356 -3.88 17.02 -10.22
C LEU A 356 -5.08 16.36 -10.92
N VAL A 357 -6.18 16.12 -10.20
CA VAL A 357 -7.44 15.59 -10.74
C VAL A 357 -7.97 16.48 -11.86
N ILE A 358 -8.02 17.79 -11.64
CA ILE A 358 -8.48 18.77 -12.65
C ILE A 358 -7.53 18.77 -13.86
N ALA A 359 -6.22 18.82 -13.63
CA ALA A 359 -5.23 18.83 -14.71
C ALA A 359 -5.32 17.57 -15.58
N ILE A 360 -5.45 16.39 -14.97
CA ILE A 360 -5.62 15.13 -15.70
C ILE A 360 -6.91 15.13 -16.49
N ARG A 361 -8.02 15.60 -15.90
CA ARG A 361 -9.32 15.64 -16.58
C ARG A 361 -9.34 16.59 -17.77
N MET A 362 -8.71 17.76 -17.66
CA MET A 362 -8.75 18.78 -18.71
C MET A 362 -7.73 18.52 -19.82
N VAL A 363 -6.53 18.06 -19.46
CA VAL A 363 -5.41 17.92 -20.40
C VAL A 363 -5.29 16.48 -20.89
N VAL A 364 -5.13 15.53 -19.97
CA VAL A 364 -4.73 14.15 -20.30
C VAL A 364 -5.90 13.31 -20.79
N PHE A 365 -7.13 13.62 -20.40
CA PHE A 365 -8.33 12.92 -20.87
C PHE A 365 -8.50 12.99 -22.40
N ASN A 366 -8.09 14.10 -23.02
CA ASN A 366 -8.19 14.31 -24.46
C ASN A 366 -7.04 13.68 -25.26
N GLY A 367 -6.01 13.17 -24.57
CA GLY A 367 -4.82 12.60 -25.20
C GLY A 367 -3.68 13.59 -25.33
N VAL A 368 -2.51 13.21 -24.84
CA VAL A 368 -1.25 13.95 -25.05
C VAL A 368 -0.34 13.10 -25.92
N SER A 369 0.04 13.61 -27.09
CA SER A 369 0.91 12.90 -28.03
C SER A 369 2.39 13.07 -27.68
N PHE A 370 3.14 11.99 -27.82
CA PHE A 370 4.58 11.91 -27.67
C PHE A 370 5.15 11.27 -28.94
N ARG A 371 6.17 11.89 -29.52
CA ARG A 371 6.84 11.43 -30.74
C ARG A 371 8.20 10.85 -30.40
#